data_AF-A0AAJ1RYL6-F1
#
_entry.id   AF-A0AAJ1RYL6-F1
#
_cell.length_a   1.000
_cell.length_b   1.000
_cell.length_c   1.000
_cell.angle_alpha   90.00
_cell.angle_beta   90.00
_cell.angle_gamma   90.00
#
_symmetry.space_group_name_H-M   'P 1'
#
loop_
_entity.id
_entity.type
_entity.pdbx_description
1 polymer ?
#
loop_
_entity_poly.entity_id
_entity_poly.type
_entity_poly.pdbx_seq_one_letter_code
_entity_poly.pdbx_strand_id
1 'polypeptide(L)' 'MSPFASLAVCMLSMAAGLQASSLRPNQYSVIILCFSLAWLWFDGPNAPGFGLSLGSGWVVLNQAVDRLAPLN' A
#
# COMPACT_ATOMS: atom_id res chain seq x y z
N MET A 1 -15.68 -4.66 -19.49
CA MET A 1 -15.73 -3.67 -18.39
C MET A 1 -16.80 -2.64 -18.71
N SER A 2 -17.70 -2.31 -17.79
CA SER A 2 -18.73 -1.30 -18.03
C SER A 2 -18.13 0.12 -17.97
N PRO A 3 -18.66 1.09 -18.74
CA PRO A 3 -18.13 2.47 -18.75
C PRO A 3 -18.22 3.15 -17.37
N PHE A 4 -19.19 2.76 -16.54
CA PHE A 4 -19.29 3.20 -15.16
C PHE A 4 -18.18 2.64 -14.27
N ALA A 5 -17.76 1.39 -14.51
CA ALA A 5 -16.64 0.80 -13.76
C ALA A 5 -15.31 1.49 -14.09
N SER A 6 -15.05 1.81 -15.37
CA SER A 6 -13.83 2.53 -15.74
C SER A 6 -13.80 3.96 -15.19
N LEU A 7 -14.94 4.64 -15.16
CA LEU A 7 -15.06 5.98 -14.58
C LEU A 7 -14.85 5.95 -13.05
N ALA A 8 -15.43 4.97 -12.36
CA ALA A 8 -15.22 4.76 -10.93
C ALA A 8 -13.75 4.47 -10.60
N VAL A 9 -13.09 3.61 -11.38
CA VAL A 9 -11.65 3.31 -11.23
C VAL A 9 -10.79 4.56 -11.48
N CYS A 10 -11.16 5.38 -12.48
CA CYS A 10 -10.47 6.63 -12.77
C CYS A 10 -10.61 7.67 -11.63
N MET A 11 -11.81 7.82 -11.09
CA MET A 11 -12.03 8.70 -9.93
C MET A 11 -11.29 8.21 -8.69
N LEU A 12 -11.26 6.89 -8.46
CA LEU A 12 -10.50 6.26 -7.37
C LEU A 12 -8.99 6.47 -7.53
N SER A 13 -8.45 6.31 -8.74
CA SER A 13 -7.01 6.51 -8.97
C SER A 13 -6.62 7.98 -8.83
N MET A 14 -7.47 8.90 -9.26
CA MET A 14 -7.25 10.34 -9.11
C MET A 14 -7.33 10.78 -7.64
N ALA A 15 -8.29 10.25 -6.88
CA ALA A 15 -8.38 10.48 -5.44
C ALA A 15 -7.19 9.88 -4.67
N ALA A 16 -6.74 8.68 -5.05
CA ALA A 16 -5.55 8.06 -4.48
C ALA A 16 -4.28 8.84 -4.82
N GLY A 17 -4.16 9.38 -6.05
CA GLY A 17 -3.04 10.23 -6.46
C GLY A 17 -2.99 11.57 -5.73
N LEU A 18 -4.16 12.18 -5.48
CA LEU A 18 -4.27 13.42 -4.69
C LEU A 18 -3.90 13.17 -3.22
N GLN A 19 -4.32 12.04 -2.63
CA GLN A 19 -3.89 11.66 -1.29
C GLN A 19 -2.40 11.28 -1.25
N ALA A 20 -1.87 10.60 -2.27
CA ALA A 20 -0.44 10.28 -2.39
C ALA A 20 0.43 11.54 -2.33
N SER A 21 0.03 12.63 -2.99
CA SER A 21 0.76 13.90 -2.91
C SER A 21 0.81 14.51 -1.50
N SER A 22 -0.10 14.13 -0.61
CA SER A 22 -0.12 14.56 0.80
C SER A 22 0.48 13.53 1.75
N LEU A 23 0.68 12.28 1.30
CA LEU A 23 1.19 11.20 2.11
C LEU A 23 2.70 11.37 2.28
N ARG A 24 3.15 11.35 3.54
CA ARG A 24 4.59 11.35 3.82
C ARG A 24 5.20 10.09 3.21
N PRO A 25 6.46 10.12 2.72
CA PRO A 25 7.13 8.95 2.14
C PRO A 25 7.05 7.69 3.03
N ASN A 26 7.01 7.92 4.35
CA ASN A 26 6.86 6.89 5.37
C ASN A 26 5.54 6.09 5.27
N GLN A 27 4.45 6.68 4.75
CA GLN A 27 3.12 6.06 4.72
C GLN A 27 2.85 5.16 3.49
N TYR A 28 3.65 5.26 2.43
CA TYR A 28 3.47 4.42 1.24
C TYR A 28 3.62 2.93 1.54
N SER A 29 4.56 2.56 2.40
CA SER A 29 4.79 1.17 2.79
C SER A 29 3.56 0.56 3.46
N VAL A 30 2.89 1.29 4.35
CA VAL A 30 1.65 0.82 5.00
C VAL A 30 0.53 0.61 3.98
N ILE A 31 0.41 1.51 3.01
CA ILE A 31 -0.62 1.44 1.99
C ILE A 31 -0.38 0.24 1.06
N ILE A 32 0.86 0.06 0.59
CA ILE A 32 1.25 -1.08 -0.24
C ILE A 32 1.03 -2.40 0.51
N LEU A 33 1.35 -2.44 1.82
CA LEU A 33 1.09 -3.61 2.66
C LEU A 33 -0.40 -3.94 2.71
N CYS A 34 -1.27 -2.97 3.00
CA CYS A 34 -2.72 -3.19 3.04
C CYS A 34 -3.29 -3.66 1.69
N PHE A 35 -2.89 -3.02 0.58
CA PHE A 35 -3.37 -3.41 -0.74
C PHE A 35 -2.86 -4.79 -1.17
N SER A 36 -1.61 -5.14 -0.84
CA SER A 36 -1.06 -6.46 -1.17
C SER A 36 -1.67 -7.58 -0.34
N LEU A 37 -1.98 -7.36 0.94
CA LEU A 37 -2.76 -8.30 1.75
C LEU A 37 -4.18 -8.45 1.23
N ALA A 38 -4.86 -7.34 0.87
CA ALA A 38 -6.19 -7.40 0.29
C ALA A 38 -6.18 -8.16 -1.04
N TRP A 39 -5.16 -7.94 -1.88
CA TRP A 39 -4.98 -8.70 -3.12
C TRP A 39 -4.85 -10.20 -2.83
N LEU A 40 -3.93 -10.60 -1.94
CA LEU A 40 -3.74 -12.00 -1.57
C LEU A 40 -5.00 -12.65 -1.00
N TRP A 41 -5.83 -11.87 -0.28
CA TRP A 41 -7.09 -12.34 0.26
C TRP A 41 -8.13 -12.65 -0.83
N PHE A 42 -8.26 -11.77 -1.82
CA PHE A 42 -9.26 -11.92 -2.89
C PHE A 42 -8.84 -12.90 -3.99
N ASP A 43 -7.58 -12.81 -4.42
CA ASP A 43 -7.06 -13.52 -5.61
C ASP A 43 -6.27 -14.79 -5.24
N GLY A 44 -6.09 -15.03 -3.93
CA GLY A 44 -5.34 -16.15 -3.40
C GLY A 44 -3.82 -15.95 -3.44
N PRO A 45 -3.04 -17.01 -3.14
CA PRO A 45 -1.60 -16.93 -3.02
C PRO A 45 -0.94 -16.59 -4.37
N ASN A 46 -0.36 -15.40 -4.45
CA ASN A 46 0.31 -14.89 -5.63
C ASN A 46 1.70 -14.35 -5.29
N ALA A 47 2.71 -14.73 -6.07
CA ALA A 47 4.10 -14.30 -5.89
C ALA A 47 4.28 -12.78 -5.77
N PRO A 48 3.69 -11.91 -6.63
CA PRO A 48 3.86 -10.47 -6.50
C PRO A 48 3.18 -9.91 -5.25
N GLY A 49 1.98 -10.40 -4.89
CA GLY A 49 1.28 -9.98 -3.68
C GLY A 49 2.08 -10.33 -2.42
N PHE A 50 2.69 -11.51 -2.39
CA PHE A 50 3.53 -11.96 -1.28
C PHE A 50 4.83 -11.15 -1.16
N GLY A 51 5.50 -10.89 -2.29
CA GLY A 51 6.70 -10.06 -2.35
C GLY A 51 6.44 -8.62 -1.90
N LEU A 52 5.35 -8.02 -2.35
CA LEU A 52 4.93 -6.68 -1.92
C LEU A 52 4.60 -6.65 -0.43
N SER A 53 3.91 -7.68 0.08
CA SER A 53 3.57 -7.78 1.51
C SER A 53 4.82 -7.87 2.38
N LEU A 54 5.77 -8.74 2.03
CA LEU A 54 7.01 -8.89 2.79
C LEU A 54 7.89 -7.63 2.72
N GLY A 55 8.10 -7.09 1.52
CA GLY A 55 8.95 -5.92 1.32
C GLY A 55 8.41 -4.68 2.05
N SER A 56 7.10 -4.42 1.91
CA SER A 56 6.46 -3.30 2.59
C SER A 56 6.35 -3.51 4.11
N GLY A 57 6.08 -4.74 4.56
CA GLY A 57 6.03 -5.10 5.97
C GLY A 57 7.37 -4.89 6.68
N TRP A 58 8.47 -5.26 6.03
CA TRP A 58 9.83 -5.02 6.56
C TRP A 58 10.11 -3.52 6.76
N VAL A 59 9.74 -2.68 5.79
CA VAL A 59 9.93 -1.22 5.90
C VAL A 59 9.08 -0.63 7.03
N VAL A 60 7.83 -1.07 7.18
CA VAL A 60 6.97 -0.65 8.29
C VAL A 60 7.56 -1.05 9.64
N LEU A 61 8.13 -2.25 9.73
CA LEU A 61 8.78 -2.73 10.94
C LEU A 61 9.99 -1.87 11.30
N ASN A 62 10.86 -1.57 10.33
CA ASN A 62 12.02 -0.68 10.55
C ASN A 62 11.58 0.71 11.00
N GLN A 63 10.57 1.29 10.36
CA GLN A 63 10.02 2.59 10.76
C GLN A 63 9.43 2.56 12.18
N ALA A 64 8.82 1.43 12.59
CA ALA A 64 8.31 1.27 13.94
C ALA A 64 9.46 1.17 14.96
N VAL A 65 10.51 0.42 14.64
CA VAL A 65 11.72 0.30 15.47
C VAL A 65 12.42 1.66 15.62
N ASP A 66 12.61 2.40 14.53
CA ASP A 66 13.22 3.73 14.54
C ASP A 66 12.43 4.72 15.43
N ARG A 67 11.09 4.56 15.50
CA ARG A 67 10.25 5.38 16.40
C ARG A 67 10.29 4.93 17.85
N LEU A 68 10.47 3.64 18.11
CA LEU A 68 10.50 3.06 19.45
C LEU A 68 11.87 3.24 20.14
N ALA A 69 12.94 3.22 19.36
CA ALA A 69 14.31 3.43 19.82
C ALA A 69 14.98 4.50 18.95
N PRO A 70 14.60 5.79 19.10
CA PRO A 70 15.29 6.85 18.39
C PRO A 70 16.75 6.86 18.85
N LEU A 71 17.66 6.60 17.91
CA LEU A 71 19.10 6.73 18.13
C LEU A 71 19.40 8.22 18.35
N ASN A 72 19.48 8.62 19.62
CA ASN A 72 20.12 9.86 20.06
C ASN A 72 21.65 9.72 19.97
#